data_AF-F8F2P9-F1
#
_entry.id   AF-F8F2P9-F1
#
_cell.length_a   1.000
_cell.length_b   1.000
_cell.length_c   1.000
_cell.angle_alpha   90.00
_cell.angle_beta   90.00
_cell.angle_gamma   90.00
#
_symmetry.space_group_name_H-M   'P 1'
#
loop_
_entity.id
_entity.type
_entity.pdbx_description
1 polymer ?
#
loop_
_entity_poly.entity_id
_entity_poly.type
_entity_poly.pdbx_seq_one_letter_code
_entity_poly.pdbx_strand_id
1 'polypeptide(L)'
;MFRRWLTLSSLLLFTLFSLSAQQKQPVLTILPFTAVQDLQDECLQLEKLVQSYITELNLFRLTAIQDRDRILLEWEYAINNAFTDITETQKLGSLLSADYLLQGTLGILGNGYVLTLEVIKVKTGEKISFSSIEPTVDMLSANLKILLLKTLMQQPDTIKNKENEVQKVIESETEILGTWRGDKGIELVRLFSGGTGQAILTSGARMDLKYSIHNGNLIVYQISQNTERYYHPLPYKVALQLVALAKPMRWIFTELTNTSVLRGKKISTAVRYDQDQILEVIHDTERDAEWVRTGN
;
A
#
# COMPACT_ATOMS: atom_id res chain seq x y z
N MET A 1 -57.34 55.65 -35.23
CA MET A 1 -55.94 55.74 -35.71
C MET A 1 -55.11 54.66 -35.00
N PHE A 2 -54.52 53.74 -35.78
CA PHE A 2 -53.30 52.94 -35.54
C PHE A 2 -53.16 52.12 -34.23
N ARG A 3 -53.35 50.78 -34.30
CA ARG A 3 -52.34 49.68 -34.50
C ARG A 3 -51.72 49.21 -33.17
N ARG A 4 -52.09 48.04 -32.63
CA ARG A 4 -51.44 46.70 -32.78
C ARG A 4 -49.95 46.71 -32.43
N TRP A 5 -49.56 45.70 -31.61
CA TRP A 5 -48.25 45.04 -31.40
C TRP A 5 -48.00 44.90 -29.88
N LEU A 6 -47.48 43.83 -29.30
CA LEU A 6 -47.29 42.44 -29.69
C LEU A 6 -47.16 41.66 -28.35
N THR A 7 -47.56 40.40 -28.36
CA THR A 7 -47.30 39.39 -27.33
C THR A 7 -45.84 39.35 -26.89
N LEU A 8 -45.58 39.14 -25.59
CA LEU A 8 -44.54 38.27 -24.99
C LEU A 8 -44.17 38.80 -23.59
N SER A 9 -44.57 38.08 -22.54
CA SER A 9 -43.73 37.94 -21.34
C SER A 9 -44.07 36.64 -20.63
N SER A 10 -44.07 35.57 -21.42
CA SER A 10 -43.89 34.19 -20.98
C SER A 10 -42.41 34.00 -20.60
N LEU A 11 -42.14 33.11 -19.66
CA LEU A 11 -40.82 32.68 -19.17
C LEU A 11 -40.04 33.67 -18.29
N LEU A 12 -40.47 33.77 -17.03
CA LEU A 12 -39.56 33.95 -15.89
C LEU A 12 -39.16 32.55 -15.38
N LEU A 13 -38.55 31.74 -16.26
CA LEU A 13 -37.77 30.57 -15.87
C LEU A 13 -36.33 30.93 -16.20
N PHE A 14 -35.70 31.69 -15.31
CA PHE A 14 -34.29 32.03 -15.42
C PHE A 14 -33.50 30.73 -15.45
N THR A 15 -32.96 30.49 -16.62
CA THR A 15 -32.05 29.41 -16.99
C THR A 15 -30.87 29.40 -16.03
N LEU A 16 -30.89 28.49 -15.06
CA LEU A 16 -29.68 27.96 -14.45
C LEU A 16 -28.95 27.15 -15.51
N PHE A 17 -28.24 27.85 -16.41
CA PHE A 17 -27.13 27.26 -17.14
C PHE A 17 -26.08 26.88 -16.11
N SER A 18 -26.16 25.65 -15.62
CA SER A 18 -25.02 24.98 -15.01
C SER A 18 -23.93 24.90 -16.08
N LEU A 19 -22.99 25.84 -16.06
CA LEU A 19 -21.67 25.58 -16.63
C LEU A 19 -21.12 24.37 -15.87
N SER A 20 -21.19 23.19 -16.48
CA SER A 20 -20.41 22.05 -16.02
C SER A 20 -18.95 22.46 -16.06
N ALA A 21 -18.38 22.75 -14.89
CA ALA A 21 -16.96 22.92 -14.73
C ALA A 21 -16.28 21.64 -15.25
N GLN A 22 -15.60 21.75 -16.39
CA GLN A 22 -14.87 20.64 -16.98
C GLN A 22 -13.68 20.33 -16.08
N GLN A 23 -13.87 19.40 -15.15
CA GLN A 23 -12.85 18.98 -14.21
C GLN A 23 -11.72 18.29 -15.00
N LYS A 24 -10.55 18.93 -15.05
CA LYS A 24 -9.37 18.46 -15.79
C LYS A 24 -8.92 17.11 -15.20
N GLN A 25 -8.93 16.04 -16.02
CA GLN A 25 -8.50 14.71 -15.59
C GLN A 25 -7.01 14.70 -15.20
N PRO A 26 -6.63 14.04 -14.10
CA PRO A 26 -5.24 13.89 -13.69
C PRO A 26 -4.42 13.10 -14.71
N VAL A 27 -3.13 13.41 -14.84
CA VAL A 27 -2.23 12.71 -15.77
C VAL A 27 -1.54 11.56 -15.05
N LEU A 28 -1.67 10.35 -15.58
CA LEU A 28 -0.99 9.15 -15.09
C LEU A 28 0.02 8.67 -16.13
N THR A 29 1.25 8.44 -15.71
CA THR A 29 2.29 7.83 -16.54
C THR A 29 2.60 6.44 -16.03
N ILE A 30 2.42 5.44 -16.89
CA ILE A 30 2.84 4.07 -16.61
C ILE A 30 4.32 3.98 -16.97
N LEU A 31 5.17 3.65 -16.01
CA LEU A 31 6.59 3.35 -16.21
C LEU A 31 6.77 1.90 -16.68
N PRO A 32 7.89 1.56 -17.35
CA PRO A 32 8.16 0.18 -17.75
C PRO A 32 8.07 -0.77 -16.55
N PHE A 33 7.35 -1.87 -16.71
CA PHE A 33 7.30 -2.86 -15.65
C PHE A 33 8.63 -3.63 -15.60
N THR A 34 8.98 -4.10 -14.40
CA THR A 34 10.22 -4.82 -14.13
C THR A 34 9.93 -6.27 -13.79
N ALA A 35 10.78 -7.19 -14.24
CA ALA A 35 10.63 -8.62 -13.96
C ALA A 35 11.97 -9.33 -13.70
N VAL A 36 11.90 -10.48 -13.03
CA VAL A 36 13.03 -11.45 -12.92
C VAL A 36 13.30 -12.07 -14.30
N GLN A 37 14.53 -12.49 -14.60
CA GLN A 37 15.09 -12.81 -15.93
C GLN A 37 14.35 -13.84 -16.82
N ASP A 38 13.23 -14.43 -16.39
CA ASP A 38 12.45 -15.43 -17.14
C ASP A 38 10.95 -15.06 -17.29
N LEU A 39 10.54 -13.84 -16.96
CA LEU A 39 9.11 -13.42 -16.96
C LEU A 39 8.83 -12.13 -17.74
N GLN A 40 9.72 -11.77 -18.66
CA GLN A 40 9.70 -10.47 -19.34
C GLN A 40 8.51 -10.36 -20.29
N ASP A 41 8.16 -11.46 -20.96
CA ASP A 41 7.03 -11.50 -21.88
C ASP A 41 5.70 -11.40 -21.12
N GLU A 42 5.57 -12.13 -20.01
CA GLU A 42 4.41 -12.09 -19.11
C GLU A 42 4.26 -10.70 -18.46
N CYS A 43 5.38 -10.11 -18.05
CA CYS A 43 5.40 -8.77 -17.49
C CYS A 43 4.91 -7.73 -18.50
N LEU A 44 5.36 -7.82 -19.75
CA LEU A 44 4.91 -6.95 -20.84
C LEU A 44 3.42 -7.15 -21.15
N GLN A 45 2.90 -8.37 -21.07
CA GLN A 45 1.47 -8.64 -21.22
C GLN A 45 0.66 -7.97 -20.11
N LEU A 46 1.11 -8.10 -18.85
CA LEU A 46 0.47 -7.44 -17.70
C LEU A 46 0.53 -5.91 -17.81
N GLU A 47 1.65 -5.32 -18.28
CA GLU A 47 1.76 -3.88 -18.53
C GLU A 47 0.71 -3.40 -19.54
N LYS A 48 0.56 -4.13 -20.67
CA LYS A 48 -0.46 -3.82 -21.70
C LYS A 48 -1.88 -3.94 -21.15
N LEU A 49 -2.14 -4.94 -20.31
CA LEU A 49 -3.44 -5.10 -19.65
C LEU A 49 -3.73 -3.94 -18.68
N VAL A 50 -2.74 -3.53 -17.88
CA VAL A 50 -2.85 -2.35 -17.00
C VAL A 50 -3.17 -1.10 -17.82
N GLN A 51 -2.48 -0.88 -18.94
CA GLN A 51 -2.75 0.25 -19.83
C GLN A 51 -4.19 0.22 -20.36
N SER A 52 -4.66 -0.94 -20.80
CA SER A 52 -6.04 -1.14 -21.26
C SER A 52 -7.05 -0.81 -20.16
N TYR A 53 -6.85 -1.33 -18.94
CA TYR A 53 -7.75 -1.07 -17.82
C TYR A 53 -7.77 0.39 -17.40
N ILE A 54 -6.62 1.07 -17.35
CA ILE A 54 -6.59 2.52 -17.04
C ILE A 54 -7.36 3.32 -18.10
N THR A 55 -7.19 2.94 -19.37
CA THR A 55 -7.92 3.57 -20.48
C THR A 55 -9.43 3.35 -20.34
N GLU A 56 -9.84 2.13 -19.97
CA GLU A 56 -11.25 1.79 -19.70
C GLU A 56 -11.84 2.60 -18.55
N LEU A 57 -11.08 2.83 -17.48
CA LEU A 57 -11.54 3.57 -16.31
C LEU A 57 -11.88 5.03 -16.63
N ASN A 58 -11.26 5.62 -17.65
CA ASN A 58 -11.49 7.01 -18.06
C ASN A 58 -11.35 8.04 -16.92
N LEU A 59 -10.57 7.69 -15.89
CA LEU A 59 -10.27 8.55 -14.74
C LEU A 59 -8.99 9.35 -14.94
N PHE A 60 -8.06 8.84 -15.75
CA PHE A 60 -6.73 9.41 -15.96
C PHE A 60 -6.47 9.65 -17.44
N ARG A 61 -5.75 10.73 -17.73
CA ARG A 61 -5.14 10.93 -19.04
C ARG A 61 -3.78 10.22 -19.06
N LEU A 62 -3.61 9.26 -19.96
CA LEU A 62 -2.34 8.57 -20.14
C LEU A 62 -1.36 9.40 -20.97
N THR A 63 -0.06 9.28 -20.63
CA THR A 63 1.04 9.83 -21.43
C THR A 63 1.35 8.90 -22.59
N ALA A 64 1.71 9.44 -23.76
CA ALA A 64 2.13 8.63 -24.89
C ALA A 64 3.44 7.88 -24.58
N ILE A 65 3.49 6.59 -24.93
CA ILE A 65 4.62 5.70 -24.62
C ILE A 65 5.92 6.21 -25.26
N GLN A 66 5.85 6.69 -26.51
CA GLN A 66 7.02 7.20 -27.26
C GLN A 66 7.66 8.42 -26.57
N ASP A 67 6.83 9.32 -26.05
CA ASP A 67 7.30 10.49 -25.32
C ASP A 67 7.89 10.09 -23.97
N ARG A 68 7.25 9.15 -23.27
CA ARG A 68 7.71 8.61 -21.98
C ARG A 68 9.08 7.94 -22.12
N ASP A 69 9.25 7.03 -23.08
CA ASP A 69 10.51 6.29 -23.25
C ASP A 69 11.66 7.20 -23.68
N ARG A 70 11.42 8.19 -24.54
CA ARG A 70 12.43 9.21 -24.89
C ARG A 70 12.87 10.00 -23.66
N ILE A 71 11.91 10.45 -22.84
CA ILE A 71 12.20 11.22 -21.62
C ILE A 71 12.94 10.35 -20.61
N LEU A 72 12.59 9.07 -20.47
CA LEU A 72 13.30 8.15 -19.59
C LEU A 72 14.75 7.90 -20.03
N LEU A 73 15.01 7.75 -21.34
CA LEU A 73 16.37 7.63 -21.87
C LEU A 73 17.20 8.90 -21.62
N GLU A 74 16.63 10.09 -21.84
CA GLU A 74 17.27 11.36 -21.53
C GLU A 74 17.52 11.52 -20.02
N TRP A 75 16.59 11.03 -19.19
CA TRP A 75 16.66 11.06 -17.74
C TRP A 75 17.70 10.11 -17.16
N GLU A 76 17.77 8.86 -17.63
CA GLU A 76 18.81 7.89 -17.26
C GLU A 76 20.20 8.42 -17.61
N TYR A 77 20.34 9.06 -18.78
CA TYR A 77 21.57 9.74 -19.17
C TYR A 77 21.93 10.91 -18.22
N ALA A 78 20.94 11.65 -17.73
CA ALA A 78 21.15 12.76 -16.80
C ALA A 78 21.45 12.32 -15.35
N ILE A 79 20.79 11.26 -14.84
CA ILE A 79 20.99 10.73 -13.47
C ILE A 79 22.35 10.06 -13.31
N ASN A 80 22.81 9.31 -14.32
CA ASN A 80 24.13 8.66 -14.26
C ASN A 80 25.28 9.68 -14.07
N ASN A 81 25.00 10.98 -14.16
CA ASN A 81 25.93 12.09 -13.95
C ASN A 81 25.67 12.94 -12.68
N ALA A 82 24.67 12.64 -11.83
CA ALA A 82 24.35 13.46 -10.64
C ALA A 82 23.92 12.64 -9.41
N PHE A 83 24.53 12.93 -8.26
CA PHE A 83 24.27 12.28 -6.97
C PHE A 83 22.85 12.53 -6.42
N THR A 84 22.40 11.53 -5.63
CA THR A 84 21.02 11.17 -5.31
C THR A 84 20.30 12.06 -4.28
N ASP A 85 19.03 12.39 -4.52
CA ASP A 85 18.09 12.80 -3.46
C ASP A 85 16.61 12.70 -3.89
N ILE A 86 15.69 12.70 -2.93
CA ILE A 86 14.20 12.67 -3.01
C ILE A 86 13.56 13.63 -4.05
N THR A 87 14.34 14.57 -4.60
CA THR A 87 13.97 15.46 -5.71
C THR A 87 13.81 14.74 -7.06
N GLU A 88 14.33 13.52 -7.20
CA GLU A 88 14.33 12.77 -8.47
C GLU A 88 12.94 12.42 -8.98
N THR A 89 12.03 11.97 -8.12
CA THR A 89 10.68 11.57 -8.54
C THR A 89 9.80 12.76 -8.92
N GLN A 90 9.97 13.89 -8.23
CA GLN A 90 9.33 15.16 -8.57
C GLN A 90 9.83 15.71 -9.91
N LYS A 91 11.15 15.69 -10.13
CA LYS A 91 11.77 16.10 -11.39
C LYS A 91 11.35 15.19 -12.55
N LEU A 92 11.43 13.87 -12.38
CA LEU A 92 10.99 12.90 -13.39
C LEU A 92 9.50 13.07 -13.74
N GLY A 93 8.64 13.18 -12.72
CA GLY A 93 7.21 13.41 -12.94
C GLY A 93 6.93 14.76 -13.61
N SER A 94 7.71 15.80 -13.33
CA SER A 94 7.59 17.10 -14.02
C SER A 94 7.98 17.01 -15.50
N LEU A 95 9.04 16.27 -15.84
CA LEU A 95 9.47 16.05 -17.23
C LEU A 95 8.42 15.27 -18.02
N LEU A 96 7.81 14.27 -17.37
CA LEU A 96 6.73 13.47 -17.94
C LEU A 96 5.37 14.20 -17.93
N SER A 97 5.30 15.41 -17.36
CA SER A 97 4.03 16.15 -17.14
C SER A 97 2.97 15.32 -16.40
N ALA A 98 3.41 14.46 -15.49
CA ALA A 98 2.62 13.48 -14.77
C ALA A 98 2.18 14.01 -13.40
N ASP A 99 0.93 13.77 -13.01
CA ASP A 99 0.48 13.95 -11.62
C ASP A 99 0.78 12.69 -10.78
N TYR A 100 0.75 11.52 -11.44
CA TYR A 100 0.99 10.21 -10.86
C TYR A 100 1.91 9.37 -11.76
N LEU A 101 2.75 8.54 -11.13
CA LEU A 101 3.53 7.50 -11.77
C LEU A 101 3.01 6.15 -11.30
N LEU A 102 2.79 5.21 -12.22
CA LEU A 102 2.48 3.82 -11.88
C LEU A 102 3.63 2.93 -12.38
N GLN A 103 4.15 2.09 -11.50
CA GLN A 103 5.13 1.07 -11.86
C GLN A 103 4.70 -0.30 -11.36
N GLY A 104 5.21 -1.34 -12.02
CA GLY A 104 4.90 -2.72 -11.71
C GLY A 104 6.18 -3.56 -11.59
N THR A 105 6.19 -4.49 -10.65
CA THR A 105 7.24 -5.49 -10.50
C THR A 105 6.63 -6.88 -10.45
N LEU A 106 7.04 -7.74 -11.39
CA LEU A 106 6.68 -9.14 -11.46
C LEU A 106 7.84 -10.02 -10.97
N GLY A 107 7.57 -10.85 -9.98
CA GLY A 107 8.56 -11.77 -9.41
C GLY A 107 7.98 -13.14 -9.13
N ILE A 108 8.84 -14.01 -8.59
CA ILE A 108 8.49 -15.37 -8.18
C ILE A 108 8.68 -15.47 -6.67
N LEU A 109 7.72 -16.07 -5.97
CA LEU A 109 7.79 -16.36 -4.55
C LEU A 109 7.33 -17.80 -4.29
N GLY A 110 8.30 -18.68 -4.00
CA GLY A 110 8.04 -20.11 -3.87
C GLY A 110 7.55 -20.70 -5.20
N ASN A 111 6.33 -21.23 -5.21
CA ASN A 111 5.70 -21.81 -6.40
C ASN A 111 4.69 -20.86 -7.08
N GLY A 112 4.63 -19.60 -6.67
CA GLY A 112 3.68 -18.60 -7.19
C GLY A 112 4.38 -17.37 -7.75
N TYR A 113 3.61 -16.59 -8.50
CA TYR A 113 4.00 -15.32 -9.10
C TYR A 113 3.50 -14.17 -8.24
N VAL A 114 4.31 -13.14 -8.08
CA VAL A 114 3.99 -11.95 -7.31
C VAL A 114 4.00 -10.74 -8.23
N LEU A 115 2.87 -10.07 -8.38
CA LEU A 115 2.79 -8.77 -9.04
C LEU A 115 2.63 -7.68 -7.99
N THR A 116 3.54 -6.74 -7.94
CA THR A 116 3.44 -5.53 -7.12
C THR A 116 3.19 -4.32 -8.01
N LEU A 117 2.12 -3.58 -7.77
CA LEU A 117 1.86 -2.29 -8.39
C LEU A 117 2.14 -1.19 -7.37
N GLU A 118 2.91 -0.17 -7.76
CA GLU A 118 3.20 1.00 -6.94
C GLU A 118 2.77 2.27 -7.69
N VAL A 119 1.97 3.10 -7.02
CA VAL A 119 1.59 4.43 -7.49
C VAL A 119 2.34 5.46 -6.67
N ILE A 120 2.94 6.44 -7.36
CA ILE A 120 3.69 7.54 -6.76
C ILE A 120 3.01 8.85 -7.14
N LYS A 121 2.63 9.64 -6.14
CA LYS A 121 2.07 10.97 -6.36
C LYS A 121 3.22 11.96 -6.54
N VAL A 122 3.40 12.48 -7.75
CA VAL A 122 4.57 13.30 -8.12
C VAL A 122 4.71 14.52 -7.21
N LYS A 123 3.61 15.22 -6.91
CA LYS A 123 3.65 16.45 -6.10
C LYS A 123 4.15 16.22 -4.67
N THR A 124 3.78 15.11 -4.03
CA THR A 124 4.08 14.84 -2.62
C THR A 124 5.22 13.84 -2.43
N GLY A 125 5.55 13.05 -3.45
CA GLY A 125 6.47 11.92 -3.35
C GLY A 125 5.89 10.71 -2.61
N GLU A 126 4.61 10.76 -2.22
CA GLU A 126 3.91 9.68 -1.53
C GLU A 126 3.81 8.46 -2.43
N LYS A 127 4.15 7.29 -1.87
CA LYS A 127 4.14 6.00 -2.56
C LYS A 127 3.13 5.06 -1.92
N ILE A 128 2.30 4.44 -2.74
CA ILE A 128 1.31 3.44 -2.32
C ILE A 128 1.53 2.21 -3.16
N SER A 129 1.78 1.07 -2.52
CA SER A 129 2.05 -0.19 -3.21
C SER A 129 1.10 -1.30 -2.77
N PHE A 130 0.64 -2.11 -3.72
CA PHE A 130 -0.07 -3.35 -3.45
C PHE A 130 0.50 -4.50 -4.25
N SER A 131 0.54 -5.67 -3.62
CA SER A 131 0.97 -6.92 -4.25
C SER A 131 -0.17 -7.93 -4.30
N SER A 132 -0.20 -8.72 -5.37
CA SER A 132 -0.99 -9.94 -5.50
C SER A 132 -0.06 -11.12 -5.70
N ILE A 133 -0.34 -12.24 -5.05
CA ILE A 133 0.43 -13.48 -5.14
C ILE A 133 -0.52 -14.55 -5.68
N GLU A 134 -0.20 -15.12 -6.82
CA GLU A 134 -1.04 -16.14 -7.45
C GLU A 134 -0.22 -17.33 -7.93
N PRO A 135 -0.77 -18.56 -7.90
CA PRO A 135 -0.08 -19.74 -8.42
C PRO A 135 0.28 -19.66 -9.91
N THR A 136 -0.44 -18.85 -10.70
CA THR A 136 -0.20 -18.71 -12.14
C THR A 136 -0.31 -17.25 -12.59
N VAL A 137 0.37 -16.92 -13.68
CA VAL A 137 0.30 -15.59 -14.33
C VAL A 137 -1.11 -15.31 -14.89
N ASP A 138 -1.84 -16.35 -15.31
CA ASP A 138 -3.24 -16.20 -15.75
C ASP A 138 -4.14 -15.71 -14.61
N MET A 139 -3.94 -16.23 -13.40
CA MET A 139 -4.67 -15.75 -12.22
C MET A 139 -4.25 -14.34 -11.83
N LEU A 140 -2.96 -13.97 -11.98
CA LEU A 140 -2.54 -12.57 -11.84
C LEU A 140 -3.27 -11.68 -12.84
N SER A 141 -3.38 -12.10 -14.10
CA SER A 141 -4.07 -11.36 -15.16
C SER A 141 -5.56 -11.18 -14.86
N ALA A 142 -6.22 -12.22 -14.32
CA ALA A 142 -7.62 -12.16 -13.91
C ALA A 142 -7.85 -11.20 -12.74
N ASN A 143 -6.97 -11.23 -11.73
CA ASN A 143 -7.08 -10.39 -10.53
C ASN A 143 -6.45 -9.00 -10.70
N LEU A 144 -5.79 -8.73 -11.83
CA LEU A 144 -5.08 -7.49 -12.12
C LEU A 144 -5.96 -6.26 -12.01
N LYS A 145 -7.21 -6.33 -12.52
CA LYS A 145 -8.14 -5.19 -12.47
C LYS A 145 -8.42 -4.78 -11.02
N ILE A 146 -8.59 -5.76 -10.13
CA ILE A 146 -8.83 -5.53 -8.70
C ILE A 146 -7.59 -4.92 -8.04
N LEU A 147 -6.40 -5.49 -8.31
CA LEU A 147 -5.13 -4.97 -7.79
C LEU A 147 -4.89 -3.52 -8.24
N LEU A 148 -5.15 -3.23 -9.52
CA LEU A 148 -4.99 -1.91 -10.12
C LEU A 148 -5.96 -0.89 -9.50
N LEU A 149 -7.24 -1.25 -9.38
CA LEU A 149 -8.24 -0.40 -8.73
C LEU A 149 -7.86 -0.10 -7.28
N LYS A 150 -7.41 -1.11 -6.53
CA LYS A 150 -6.92 -0.95 -5.16
C LYS A 150 -5.75 0.04 -5.09
N THR A 151 -4.84 -0.02 -6.07
CA THR A 151 -3.66 0.85 -6.13
C THR A 151 -4.00 2.28 -6.53
N LEU A 152 -4.97 2.48 -7.44
CA LEU A 152 -5.33 3.81 -7.95
C LEU A 152 -6.39 4.54 -7.12
N MET A 153 -7.32 3.83 -6.47
CA MET A 153 -8.49 4.43 -5.83
C MET A 153 -8.34 4.70 -4.33
N GLN A 154 -7.20 4.39 -3.71
CA GLN A 154 -6.88 4.85 -2.36
C GLN A 154 -6.37 6.31 -2.34
N GLN A 155 -7.16 7.23 -2.90
CA GLN A 155 -7.10 8.64 -2.51
C GLN A 155 -8.17 8.90 -1.43
N PRO A 156 -7.87 9.70 -0.38
CA PRO A 156 -8.90 10.15 0.53
C PRO A 156 -9.82 11.11 -0.21
N ASP A 157 -11.12 10.91 0.02
CA ASP A 157 -12.25 11.75 -0.36
C ASP A 157 -12.83 11.60 -1.78
N THR A 158 -14.13 11.28 -1.75
CA THR A 158 -15.15 11.35 -2.81
C THR A 158 -15.20 10.25 -3.87
N ILE A 159 -15.73 9.08 -3.51
CA ILE A 159 -16.92 8.50 -4.20
C ILE A 159 -17.80 7.80 -3.14
N LYS A 160 -18.73 8.53 -2.53
CA LYS A 160 -20.00 7.95 -2.09
C LYS A 160 -20.90 7.86 -3.32
N ASN A 161 -21.11 6.65 -3.84
CA ASN A 161 -22.40 6.10 -4.24
C ASN A 161 -22.25 5.07 -5.38
N LYS A 162 -22.87 3.91 -5.13
CA LYS A 162 -22.99 2.70 -5.95
C LYS A 162 -21.67 1.90 -6.00
N GLU A 163 -21.57 0.68 -5.49
CA GLU A 163 -22.55 -0.40 -5.42
C GLU A 163 -22.43 -1.16 -4.09
N ASN A 164 -23.56 -1.71 -3.65
CA ASN A 164 -23.64 -2.60 -2.51
C ASN A 164 -22.94 -3.92 -2.83
N GLU A 165 -21.66 -4.03 -2.53
CA GLU A 165 -21.11 -5.28 -2.00
C GLU A 165 -20.83 -5.05 -0.52
N VAL A 166 -21.46 -5.85 0.32
CA VAL A 166 -21.28 -5.81 1.77
C VAL A 166 -19.80 -6.06 2.06
N GLN A 167 -19.03 -4.99 2.29
CA GLN A 167 -17.72 -5.07 2.91
C GLN A 167 -17.95 -5.70 4.29
N LYS A 168 -17.65 -6.99 4.39
CA LYS A 168 -17.76 -7.74 5.64
C LYS A 168 -16.70 -7.20 6.60
N VAL A 169 -17.11 -6.30 7.48
CA VAL A 169 -16.30 -5.89 8.63
C VAL A 169 -16.06 -7.14 9.47
N ILE A 170 -14.80 -7.42 9.79
CA ILE A 170 -14.45 -8.53 10.69
C ILE A 170 -14.95 -8.16 12.09
N GLU A 171 -16.10 -8.71 12.45
CA GLU A 171 -16.73 -8.51 13.76
C GLU A 171 -16.49 -9.71 14.70
N SER A 172 -16.06 -10.86 14.15
CA SER A 172 -15.93 -12.12 14.88
C SER A 172 -14.48 -12.58 15.02
N GLU A 173 -14.12 -13.03 16.22
CA GLU A 173 -12.83 -13.65 16.55
C GLU A 173 -12.44 -14.76 15.57
N THR A 174 -13.40 -15.57 15.13
CA THR A 174 -13.19 -16.71 14.22
C THR A 174 -12.55 -16.33 12.89
N GLU A 175 -12.66 -15.07 12.48
CA GLU A 175 -12.16 -14.59 11.19
C GLU A 175 -10.68 -14.24 11.23
N ILE A 176 -10.14 -13.93 12.42
CA ILE A 176 -8.71 -13.61 12.62
C ILE A 176 -7.89 -14.79 13.15
N LEU A 177 -8.53 -15.88 13.56
CA LEU A 177 -7.83 -17.08 14.05
C LEU A 177 -6.94 -17.70 12.97
N GLY A 178 -5.94 -18.46 13.40
CA GLY A 178 -5.07 -19.20 12.51
C GLY A 178 -3.66 -18.63 12.45
N THR A 179 -2.96 -18.94 11.35
CA THR A 179 -1.53 -18.67 11.22
C THR A 179 -1.28 -17.52 10.25
N TRP A 180 -0.41 -16.61 10.67
CA TRP A 180 -0.04 -15.39 10.00
C TRP A 180 1.49 -15.32 9.89
N ARG A 181 2.00 -14.70 8.83
CA ARG A 181 3.36 -14.19 8.76
C ARG A 181 3.37 -12.78 9.31
N GLY A 182 4.25 -12.50 10.26
CA GLY A 182 4.29 -11.21 10.94
C GLY A 182 5.09 -10.14 10.19
N ASP A 183 5.15 -8.95 10.78
CA ASP A 183 5.95 -7.82 10.30
C ASP A 183 7.46 -8.06 10.51
N LYS A 184 8.31 -7.10 10.13
CA LYS A 184 9.77 -7.25 10.17
C LYS A 184 10.27 -7.76 11.54
N GLY A 185 10.99 -8.88 11.52
CA GLY A 185 11.52 -9.55 12.71
C GLY A 185 10.60 -10.64 13.28
N ILE A 186 9.41 -10.82 12.73
CA ILE A 186 8.46 -11.87 13.10
C ILE A 186 8.28 -12.81 11.92
N GLU A 187 8.60 -14.09 12.13
CA GLU A 187 8.49 -15.11 11.10
C GLU A 187 7.06 -15.66 11.01
N LEU A 188 6.45 -15.90 12.17
CA LEU A 188 5.13 -16.51 12.27
C LEU A 188 4.39 -15.96 13.49
N VAL A 189 3.08 -15.79 13.36
CA VAL A 189 2.15 -15.50 14.45
C VAL A 189 0.98 -16.46 14.34
N ARG A 190 0.61 -17.10 15.44
CA ARG A 190 -0.60 -17.90 15.53
C ARG A 190 -1.54 -17.29 16.57
N LEU A 191 -2.77 -17.02 16.16
CA LEU A 191 -3.84 -16.55 17.05
C LEU A 191 -4.78 -17.71 17.36
N PHE A 192 -5.01 -17.94 18.64
CA PHE A 192 -5.89 -18.98 19.19
C PHE A 192 -7.18 -18.37 19.69
N SER A 193 -8.23 -19.19 19.81
CA SER A 193 -9.47 -18.78 20.46
C SER A 193 -9.23 -18.42 21.94
N GLY A 194 -10.07 -17.52 22.47
CA GLY A 194 -9.94 -17.01 23.83
C GLY A 194 -8.94 -15.86 23.97
N GLY A 195 -8.63 -15.15 22.88
CA GLY A 195 -7.79 -13.95 22.92
C GLY A 195 -6.30 -14.19 23.17
N THR A 196 -5.76 -15.38 22.89
CA THR A 196 -4.34 -15.70 23.11
C THR A 196 -3.59 -15.97 21.80
N GLY A 197 -2.28 -15.78 21.78
CA GLY A 197 -1.48 -16.04 20.59
C GLY A 197 -0.02 -16.35 20.90
N GLN A 198 0.70 -16.81 19.89
CA GLN A 198 2.15 -17.01 19.97
C GLN A 198 2.81 -16.53 18.69
N ALA A 199 3.92 -15.81 18.82
CA ALA A 199 4.79 -15.44 17.71
C ALA A 199 6.12 -16.19 17.77
N ILE A 200 6.64 -16.53 16.60
CA ILE A 200 8.01 -16.99 16.37
C ILE A 200 8.74 -15.84 15.68
N LEU A 201 9.79 -15.33 16.31
CA LEU A 201 10.64 -14.29 15.72
C LEU A 201 11.64 -14.89 14.75
N THR A 202 12.22 -14.06 13.89
CA THR A 202 13.28 -14.50 12.95
C THR A 202 14.53 -15.03 13.65
N SER A 203 14.71 -14.73 14.93
CA SER A 203 15.75 -15.33 15.78
C SER A 203 15.41 -16.75 16.24
N GLY A 204 14.22 -17.27 15.93
CA GLY A 204 13.63 -18.50 16.44
C GLY A 204 13.09 -18.40 17.88
N ALA A 205 13.02 -17.19 18.45
CA ALA A 205 12.49 -17.01 19.80
C ALA A 205 10.98 -17.08 19.80
N ARG A 206 10.40 -17.62 20.88
CA ARG A 206 8.95 -17.66 21.09
C ARG A 206 8.53 -16.46 21.93
N MET A 207 7.47 -15.81 21.51
CA MET A 207 6.84 -14.69 22.20
C MET A 207 5.37 -15.00 22.43
N ASP A 208 4.94 -14.90 23.68
CA ASP A 208 3.54 -15.12 24.02
C ASP A 208 2.78 -13.81 23.89
N LEU A 209 1.61 -13.89 23.26
CA LEU A 209 0.77 -12.77 22.92
C LEU A 209 -0.62 -12.93 23.54
N LYS A 210 -1.26 -11.80 23.75
CA LYS A 210 -2.69 -11.73 24.04
C LYS A 210 -3.30 -10.67 23.13
N TYR A 211 -4.57 -10.84 22.77
CA TYR A 211 -5.25 -9.93 21.89
C TYR A 211 -6.69 -9.68 22.31
N SER A 212 -7.25 -8.60 21.80
CA SER A 212 -8.64 -8.19 21.99
C SER A 212 -9.15 -7.50 20.73
N ILE A 213 -10.39 -7.78 20.35
CA ILE A 213 -11.08 -7.06 19.29
C ILE A 213 -12.06 -6.07 19.92
N HIS A 214 -11.96 -4.80 19.55
CA HIS A 214 -12.88 -3.75 19.97
C HIS A 214 -13.22 -2.84 18.79
N ASN A 215 -14.51 -2.68 18.51
CA ASN A 215 -15.02 -1.77 17.47
C ASN A 215 -14.33 -1.95 16.10
N GLY A 216 -14.09 -3.20 15.67
CA GLY A 216 -13.44 -3.50 14.39
C GLY A 216 -11.92 -3.26 14.37
N ASN A 217 -11.30 -3.02 15.52
CA ASN A 217 -9.84 -2.96 15.68
C ASN A 217 -9.34 -4.18 16.44
N LEU A 218 -8.24 -4.78 15.99
CA LEU A 218 -7.55 -5.86 16.67
C LEU A 218 -6.31 -5.29 17.36
N ILE A 219 -6.28 -5.39 18.68
CA ILE A 219 -5.13 -5.01 19.49
C ILE A 219 -4.44 -6.30 19.94
N VAL A 220 -3.18 -6.46 19.58
CA VAL A 220 -2.33 -7.58 20.02
C VAL A 220 -1.21 -7.01 20.88
N TYR A 221 -0.89 -7.66 21.99
CA TYR A 221 0.17 -7.23 22.89
C TYR A 221 0.98 -8.40 23.40
N GLN A 222 2.28 -8.17 23.55
CA GLN A 222 3.21 -9.10 24.15
C GLN A 222 2.93 -9.25 25.66
N ILE A 223 2.92 -10.50 26.13
CA ILE A 223 2.81 -10.83 27.56
C ILE A 223 4.02 -11.57 28.10
N SER A 224 4.83 -12.20 27.24
CA SER A 224 6.09 -12.81 27.66
C SER A 224 7.11 -11.74 28.07
N GLN A 225 8.00 -12.11 28.98
CA GLN A 225 9.13 -11.25 29.36
C GLN A 225 10.04 -10.99 28.15
N ASN A 226 10.61 -9.79 28.07
CA ASN A 226 11.58 -9.47 27.03
C ASN A 226 12.79 -10.40 27.13
N THR A 227 13.29 -10.82 25.98
CA THR A 227 14.57 -11.52 25.85
C THR A 227 15.39 -10.85 24.77
N GLU A 228 16.71 -10.97 24.84
CA GLU A 228 17.63 -10.35 23.89
C GLU A 228 17.37 -10.82 22.46
N ARG A 229 16.88 -12.06 22.31
CA ARG A 229 16.51 -12.64 21.02
C ARG A 229 15.32 -11.95 20.35
N TYR A 230 14.52 -11.17 21.08
CA TYR A 230 13.40 -10.42 20.50
C TYR A 230 13.87 -9.24 19.63
N TYR A 231 15.11 -8.79 19.83
CA TYR A 231 15.64 -7.58 19.19
C TYR A 231 16.63 -7.87 18.07
N HIS A 232 16.64 -9.08 17.51
CA HIS A 232 17.41 -9.37 16.30
C HIS A 232 17.02 -8.40 15.16
N PRO A 233 17.97 -7.83 14.39
CA PRO A 233 19.39 -8.19 14.30
C PRO A 233 20.34 -7.33 15.15
N LEU A 234 19.89 -6.71 16.25
CA LEU A 234 20.79 -5.93 17.10
C LEU A 234 21.98 -6.77 17.61
N PRO A 235 23.17 -6.15 17.79
CA PRO A 235 24.30 -6.82 18.43
C PRO A 235 23.91 -7.37 19.80
N TYR A 236 24.44 -8.54 20.14
CA TYR A 236 24.04 -9.27 21.35
C TYR A 236 24.14 -8.44 22.64
N LYS A 237 25.25 -7.69 22.81
CA LYS A 237 25.44 -6.84 24.01
C LYS A 237 24.47 -5.68 24.08
N VAL A 238 24.10 -5.09 22.94
CA VAL A 238 23.09 -4.03 22.85
C VAL A 238 21.72 -4.60 23.18
N ALA A 239 21.38 -5.78 22.64
CA ALA A 239 20.12 -6.46 22.92
C ALA A 239 19.97 -6.81 24.41
N LEU A 240 21.03 -7.30 25.07
CA LEU A 240 21.03 -7.57 26.51
C LEU A 240 20.73 -6.33 27.35
N GLN A 241 21.31 -5.18 27.02
CA GLN A 241 21.02 -3.92 27.71
C GLN A 241 19.57 -3.47 27.47
N LEU A 242 19.06 -3.66 26.26
CA LEU A 242 17.71 -3.25 25.88
C LEU A 242 16.62 -4.05 26.60
N VAL A 243 16.85 -5.32 26.94
CA VAL A 243 15.86 -6.19 27.61
C VAL A 243 15.26 -5.53 28.86
N ALA A 244 16.08 -4.90 29.69
CA ALA A 244 15.64 -4.26 30.93
C ALA A 244 14.97 -2.89 30.71
N LEU A 245 15.19 -2.26 29.56
CA LEU A 245 14.75 -0.89 29.26
C LEU A 245 13.52 -0.83 28.35
N ALA A 246 13.29 -1.89 27.57
CA ALA A 246 12.24 -1.94 26.59
C ALA A 246 10.87 -2.25 27.20
N LYS A 247 9.85 -1.57 26.68
CA LYS A 247 8.45 -1.89 26.96
C LYS A 247 7.98 -3.09 26.11
N PRO A 248 6.99 -3.87 26.57
CA PRO A 248 6.37 -4.91 25.76
C PRO A 248 5.82 -4.35 24.45
N MET A 249 5.98 -5.12 23.36
CA MET A 249 5.52 -4.70 22.04
C MET A 249 3.99 -4.78 21.92
N ARG A 250 3.42 -3.89 21.12
CA ARG A 250 1.97 -3.83 20.84
C ARG A 250 1.73 -3.65 19.36
N TRP A 251 0.67 -4.25 18.84
CA TRP A 251 0.19 -4.08 17.48
C TRP A 251 -1.27 -3.64 17.52
N ILE A 252 -1.58 -2.63 16.73
CA ILE A 252 -2.94 -2.08 16.61
C ILE A 252 -3.30 -2.18 15.14
N PHE A 253 -4.12 -3.16 14.79
CA PHE A 253 -4.66 -3.35 13.46
C PHE A 253 -6.02 -2.66 13.36
N THR A 254 -6.17 -1.84 12.33
CA THR A 254 -7.37 -1.05 12.05
C THR A 254 -7.95 -1.47 10.72
N GLU A 255 -9.24 -1.16 10.50
CA GLU A 255 -9.91 -1.44 9.22
C GLU A 255 -9.81 -2.92 8.83
N LEU A 256 -10.23 -3.80 9.75
CA LEU A 256 -10.30 -5.25 9.55
C LEU A 256 -11.36 -5.60 8.48
N THR A 257 -11.10 -5.23 7.23
CA THR A 257 -11.96 -5.42 6.06
C THR A 257 -11.55 -6.63 5.24
N ASN A 258 -10.37 -7.21 5.52
CA ASN A 258 -9.82 -8.36 4.82
C ASN A 258 -9.29 -9.40 5.82
N THR A 259 -9.73 -10.65 5.69
CA THR A 259 -9.31 -11.78 6.54
C THR A 259 -7.96 -12.37 6.16
N SER A 260 -7.35 -11.89 5.07
CA SER A 260 -6.07 -12.40 4.56
C SER A 260 -4.89 -11.50 4.92
N VAL A 261 -5.14 -10.23 5.23
CA VAL A 261 -4.08 -9.27 5.59
C VAL A 261 -4.58 -8.33 6.68
N LEU A 262 -3.83 -8.26 7.78
CA LEU A 262 -4.06 -7.31 8.86
C LEU A 262 -3.07 -6.16 8.72
N ARG A 263 -3.56 -4.92 8.75
CA ARG A 263 -2.74 -3.71 8.60
C ARG A 263 -2.94 -2.76 9.75
N GLY A 264 -1.86 -2.12 10.15
CA GLY A 264 -1.90 -1.17 11.24
C GLY A 264 -0.52 -0.73 11.71
N LYS A 265 -0.41 -0.47 13.00
CA LYS A 265 0.81 0.08 13.61
C LYS A 265 1.38 -0.86 14.66
N LYS A 266 2.70 -0.98 14.67
CA LYS A 266 3.46 -1.58 15.77
C LYS A 266 4.07 -0.49 16.63
N ILE A 267 3.85 -0.62 17.93
CA ILE A 267 4.39 0.24 18.97
C ILE A 267 5.46 -0.57 19.71
N SER A 268 6.69 -0.08 19.69
CA SER A 268 7.83 -0.77 20.28
C SER A 268 8.89 0.20 20.80
N THR A 269 9.89 -0.33 21.50
CA THR A 269 11.05 0.48 21.91
C THR A 269 12.11 0.43 20.82
N ALA A 270 12.50 1.60 20.29
CA ALA A 270 13.63 1.75 19.39
C ALA A 270 14.88 2.16 20.16
N VAL A 271 16.05 1.92 19.57
CA VAL A 271 17.34 2.22 20.20
C VAL A 271 18.30 2.78 19.17
N ARG A 272 19.05 3.81 19.55
CA ARG A 272 20.29 4.22 18.87
C ARG A 272 21.46 3.69 19.67
N TYR A 273 22.42 3.10 18.98
CA TYR A 273 23.60 2.52 19.61
C TYR A 273 24.83 2.85 18.77
N ASP A 274 25.98 2.82 19.43
CA ASP A 274 27.28 2.82 18.79
C ASP A 274 28.08 1.63 19.29
N GLN A 275 28.58 0.82 18.37
CA GLN A 275 29.23 -0.46 18.64
C GLN A 275 28.39 -1.36 19.58
N ASP A 276 28.80 -1.46 20.84
CA ASP A 276 28.21 -2.31 21.87
C ASP A 276 27.42 -1.51 22.94
N GLN A 277 27.27 -0.20 22.79
CA GLN A 277 26.65 0.68 23.79
C GLN A 277 25.39 1.37 23.27
N ILE A 278 24.35 1.36 24.11
CA ILE A 278 23.13 2.14 23.85
C ILE A 278 23.42 3.62 24.08
N LEU A 279 23.16 4.44 23.06
CA LEU A 279 23.24 5.90 23.15
C LEU A 279 21.90 6.51 23.57
N GLU A 280 20.80 5.98 23.05
CA GLU A 280 19.45 6.51 23.27
C GLU A 280 18.42 5.40 23.17
N VAL A 281 17.43 5.42 24.07
CA VAL A 281 16.26 4.54 24.04
C VAL A 281 15.02 5.40 23.80
N ILE A 282 14.26 5.06 22.76
CA ILE A 282 13.06 5.78 22.35
C ILE A 282 11.87 4.84 22.55
N HIS A 283 11.07 5.13 23.58
CA HIS A 283 9.86 4.36 23.86
C HIS A 283 8.73 4.73 22.89
N ASP A 284 7.78 3.80 22.74
CA ASP A 284 6.53 4.02 22.02
C ASP A 284 6.72 4.48 20.55
N THR A 285 7.80 4.01 19.92
CA THR A 285 8.05 4.26 18.50
C THR A 285 7.04 3.50 17.65
N GLU A 286 6.36 4.22 16.76
CA GLU A 286 5.37 3.67 15.84
C GLU A 286 5.98 3.33 14.48
N ARG A 287 5.62 2.17 13.94
CA ARG A 287 5.99 1.71 12.59
C ARG A 287 4.83 1.00 11.94
N ASP A 288 4.78 1.00 10.62
CA ASP A 288 3.79 0.21 9.88
C ASP A 288 3.97 -1.28 10.15
N ALA A 289 2.86 -1.98 10.35
CA ALA A 289 2.79 -3.40 10.57
C ALA A 289 1.79 -4.02 9.60
N GLU A 290 2.23 -5.08 8.92
CA GLU A 290 1.38 -5.88 8.05
C GLU A 290 1.59 -7.35 8.40
N TRP A 291 0.49 -8.06 8.69
CA TRP A 291 0.49 -9.50 8.90
C TRP A 291 -0.32 -10.17 7.80
N VAL A 292 0.27 -11.19 7.17
CA VAL A 292 -0.33 -11.88 6.02
C VAL A 292 -0.70 -13.30 6.41
N ARG A 293 -1.91 -13.74 6.11
CA ARG A 293 -2.38 -15.09 6.48
C ARG A 293 -1.62 -16.14 5.68
N THR A 294 -1.11 -17.16 6.36
CA THR A 294 -0.33 -18.25 5.74
C THR A 294 -1.00 -19.63 5.86
N GLY A 295 -2.07 -19.76 6.63
CA GLY A 295 -2.86 -20.99 6.72
C GLY A 295 -3.92 -20.90 7.82
N ASN A 296 -4.98 -21.69 7.66
CA ASN A 296 -5.96 -21.94 8.72
C ASN A 296 -5.40 -22.97 9.72
#